data_AF-A0A3B8MLQ1-F1
#
_entry.id   AF-A0A3B8MLQ1-F1
#
_cell.length_a   1.000
_cell.length_b   1.000
_cell.length_c   1.000
_cell.angle_alpha   90.00
_cell.angle_beta   90.00
_cell.angle_gamma   90.00
#
_symmetry.space_group_name_H-M   'P 1'
#
loop_
_entity.id
_entity.type
_entity.pdbx_description
1 polymer ?
#
loop_
_entity_poly.entity_id
_entity_poly.type
_entity_poly.pdbx_seq_one_letter_code
_entity_poly.pdbx_strand_id
1 'polypeptide(L)'
;VRPAIEVDGMSMEDSRTLLDRLEAHCLQPRFRYDHHHVAGDVTIWSNYMSLHNSPPIKSNITSIDDARLLYRLSCKGEPAVSLPRNDPQEWLDEHIAGGYTTPGEMLKL
;
A
#
# COMPACT_ATOMS: atom_id res chain seq x y z
N VAL A 1 -17.08 17.31 2.70
CA VAL A 1 -16.73 16.27 3.70
C VAL A 1 -17.00 14.93 3.03
N ARG A 2 -16.05 13.99 3.01
CA ARG A 2 -16.34 12.64 2.50
C ARG A 2 -17.43 12.03 3.40
N PRO A 3 -18.42 11.29 2.86
CA PRO A 3 -19.46 10.69 3.70
C PRO A 3 -18.84 9.79 4.76
N ALA A 4 -19.56 9.60 5.87
CA ALA A 4 -19.17 8.61 6.87
C ALA A 4 -19.03 7.24 6.19
N ILE A 5 -17.98 6.50 6.54
CA ILE A 5 -17.81 5.13 6.06
C ILE A 5 -18.68 4.23 6.91
N GLU A 6 -19.56 3.48 6.27
CA GLU A 6 -20.55 2.59 6.89
C GLU A 6 -20.39 1.17 6.33
N VAL A 7 -20.83 0.19 7.12
CA VAL A 7 -20.86 -1.21 6.71
C VAL A 7 -22.24 -1.51 6.15
N ASP A 8 -22.29 -2.08 4.95
CA ASP A 8 -23.56 -2.39 4.29
C ASP A 8 -24.43 -3.30 5.16
N GLY A 9 -25.72 -2.94 5.27
CA GLY A 9 -26.69 -3.64 6.10
C GLY A 9 -26.60 -3.36 7.62
N MET A 10 -25.70 -2.49 8.10
CA MET A 10 -25.61 -2.09 9.50
C MET A 10 -26.16 -0.68 9.74
N SER A 11 -26.58 -0.40 10.97
CA SER A 11 -26.81 0.99 11.38
C SER A 11 -25.49 1.77 11.41
N MET A 12 -25.55 3.11 11.38
CA MET A 12 -24.36 3.95 11.47
C MET A 12 -23.59 3.72 12.79
N GLU A 13 -24.32 3.56 13.91
CA GLU A 13 -23.73 3.34 15.23
C GLU A 13 -23.03 1.96 15.32
N ASP A 14 -23.67 0.91 14.81
CA ASP A 14 -23.09 -0.43 14.80
C ASP A 14 -21.89 -0.49 13.85
N SER A 15 -21.99 0.16 12.69
CA SER A 15 -20.87 0.29 11.73
C SER A 15 -19.67 0.95 12.38
N ARG A 16 -19.88 2.08 13.08
CA ARG A 16 -18.81 2.81 13.74
C ARG A 16 -18.15 1.98 14.84
N THR A 17 -18.96 1.32 15.67
CA THR A 17 -18.48 0.41 16.73
C THR A 17 -17.61 -0.72 16.17
N LEU A 18 -18.03 -1.33 15.05
CA LEU A 18 -17.25 -2.37 14.39
C LEU A 18 -15.94 -1.85 13.81
N LEU A 19 -15.99 -0.73 13.08
CA LEU A 19 -14.82 -0.13 12.45
C LEU A 19 -13.80 0.34 13.50
N ASP A 20 -14.23 0.95 14.60
CA ASP A 20 -13.34 1.35 15.71
C ASP A 20 -12.58 0.15 16.29
N ARG A 21 -13.26 -0.98 16.46
CA ARG A 21 -12.63 -2.21 16.96
C ARG A 21 -11.58 -2.75 15.97
N LEU A 22 -11.86 -2.70 14.67
CA LEU A 22 -10.93 -3.13 13.63
C LEU A 22 -9.72 -2.20 13.55
N GLU A 23 -9.95 -0.89 13.54
CA GLU A 23 -8.90 0.13 13.55
C GLU A 23 -8.00 -0.01 14.78
N ALA A 24 -8.59 -0.15 15.97
CA ALA A 24 -7.85 -0.37 17.23
C ALA A 24 -7.02 -1.66 17.20
N HIS A 25 -7.51 -2.72 16.57
CA HIS A 25 -6.75 -3.96 16.40
C HIS A 25 -5.56 -3.77 15.44
N CYS A 26 -5.79 -3.19 14.27
CA CYS A 26 -4.77 -2.97 13.25
C CYS A 26 -3.65 -2.02 13.71
N LEU A 27 -3.96 -1.09 14.61
CA LEU A 27 -3.00 -0.10 15.13
C LEU A 27 -2.19 -0.57 16.35
N GLN A 28 -2.35 -1.82 16.81
CA GLN A 28 -1.57 -2.35 17.93
C GLN A 28 -0.06 -2.33 17.59
N PRO A 29 0.82 -1.96 18.54
CA PRO A 29 2.26 -1.86 18.29
C PRO A 29 2.91 -3.11 17.68
N ARG A 30 2.42 -4.31 18.02
CA ARG A 30 2.91 -5.58 17.47
C ARG A 30 2.64 -5.81 15.97
N PHE A 31 1.73 -5.03 15.38
CA PHE A 31 1.41 -5.05 13.95
C PHE A 31 1.90 -3.81 13.23
N ARG A 32 2.59 -2.91 13.93
CA ARG A 32 3.01 -1.61 13.41
C ARG A 32 4.50 -1.63 13.10
N TYR A 33 4.85 -1.10 11.94
CA TYR A 33 6.21 -0.79 11.54
C TYR A 33 6.29 0.69 11.21
N ASP A 34 7.19 1.42 11.88
CA ASP A 34 7.47 2.83 11.62
C ASP A 34 8.84 2.96 10.96
N HIS A 35 8.88 3.58 9.77
CA HIS A 35 10.12 3.80 9.03
C HIS A 35 10.44 5.28 8.92
N HIS A 36 11.62 5.67 9.43
CA HIS A 36 12.15 7.04 9.27
C HIS A 36 13.02 7.07 8.01
N HIS A 37 12.43 7.46 6.88
CA HIS A 37 13.13 7.50 5.59
C HIS A 37 14.34 8.44 5.60
N VAL A 38 15.45 7.98 5.06
CA VAL A 38 16.62 8.78 4.67
C VAL A 38 16.88 8.67 3.16
N ALA A 39 17.70 9.55 2.62
CA ALA A 39 18.06 9.52 1.20
C ALA A 39 18.70 8.16 0.83
N GLY A 40 18.16 7.51 -0.21
CA GLY A 40 18.58 6.18 -0.66
C GLY A 40 17.68 5.04 -0.20
N ASP A 41 16.78 5.26 0.76
CA ASP A 41 15.84 4.23 1.20
C ASP A 41 14.81 3.86 0.12
N VAL A 42 14.52 2.57 0.02
CA VAL A 42 13.41 2.02 -0.77
C VAL A 42 12.54 1.18 0.15
N THR A 43 11.26 1.53 0.27
CA THR A 43 10.27 0.75 1.02
C THR A 43 9.36 0.01 0.05
N ILE A 44 9.24 -1.30 0.24
CA ILE A 44 8.35 -2.18 -0.51
C ILE A 44 7.34 -2.77 0.47
N TRP A 45 6.06 -2.73 0.14
CA TRP A 45 5.00 -3.31 0.96
C TRP A 45 3.95 -4.02 0.10
N SER A 46 3.28 -5.02 0.68
CA SER A 46 2.11 -5.64 0.08
C SER A 46 0.86 -4.83 0.41
N ASN A 47 0.25 -4.19 -0.60
CA ASN A 47 -0.95 -3.38 -0.40
C ASN A 47 -2.20 -4.21 -0.04
N TYR A 48 -2.15 -5.54 -0.22
CA TYR A 48 -3.23 -6.46 0.17
C TYR A 48 -3.20 -6.85 1.65
N MET A 49 -2.04 -6.69 2.30
CA MET A 49 -1.81 -7.20 3.66
C MET A 49 -1.37 -6.11 4.64
N SER A 50 -1.33 -4.85 4.20
CA SER A 50 -0.90 -3.73 5.03
C SER A 50 -1.77 -2.50 4.83
N LEU A 51 -1.91 -1.74 5.91
CA LEU A 51 -2.39 -0.36 5.88
C LEU A 51 -1.16 0.54 6.05
N HIS A 52 -1.18 1.73 5.44
CA HIS A 52 -0.10 2.69 5.59
C HIS A 52 -0.66 4.10 5.80
N ASN A 53 0.06 4.88 6.60
CA ASN A 53 -0.21 6.29 6.80
C ASN A 53 1.12 7.06 6.75
N SER A 54 1.10 8.25 6.14
CA SER A 54 2.23 9.17 6.23
C SER A 54 2.10 10.03 7.49
N PRO A 55 3.21 10.36 8.17
CA PRO A 55 3.17 11.36 9.22
C PRO A 55 2.66 12.71 8.66
N PRO A 56 2.06 13.57 9.50
CA PRO A 56 1.62 14.90 9.08
C PRO A 56 2.73 15.69 8.40
N ILE A 57 2.39 16.39 7.32
CA ILE A 57 3.30 17.30 6.62
C ILE A 57 2.94 18.75 6.96
N LYS A 58 3.94 19.64 6.99
CA LYS A 58 3.70 21.07 7.15
C LYS A 58 2.95 21.62 5.93
N SER A 59 2.00 22.52 6.16
CA SER A 59 1.42 23.35 5.11
C SER A 59 2.32 24.56 4.81
N ASN A 60 2.19 25.17 3.63
CA ASN A 60 2.96 26.34 3.21
C ASN A 60 4.49 26.16 3.31
N ILE A 61 5.00 25.07 2.72
CA ILE A 61 6.43 24.73 2.73
C ILE A 61 7.22 25.84 2.01
N THR A 62 8.05 26.57 2.75
CA THR A 62 8.94 27.64 2.24
C THR A 62 10.42 27.32 2.41
N SER A 63 10.75 26.21 3.08
CA SER A 63 12.12 25.69 3.27
C SER A 63 12.24 24.27 2.74
N ILE A 64 13.43 23.91 2.25
CA ILE A 64 13.74 22.54 1.82
C ILE A 64 13.78 21.55 2.99
N ASP A 65 14.11 22.02 4.20
CA ASP A 65 14.12 21.19 5.42
C ASP A 65 12.72 20.70 5.80
N ASP A 66 11.69 21.39 5.32
CA ASP A 66 10.28 21.08 5.53
C ASP A 66 9.66 20.28 4.38
N ALA A 67 10.42 20.06 3.29
CA ALA A 67 9.96 19.35 2.11
C ALA A 67 10.12 17.83 2.26
N ARG A 68 9.11 17.08 1.81
CA ARG A 68 9.16 15.61 1.74
C ARG A 68 8.65 15.15 0.37
N LEU A 69 9.54 14.58 -0.44
CA LEU A 69 9.23 14.03 -1.77
C LEU A 69 9.59 12.55 -1.83
N LEU A 70 8.62 11.71 -2.19
CA LEU A 70 8.82 10.29 -2.46
C LEU A 70 8.23 9.96 -3.83
N TYR A 71 8.94 9.15 -4.61
CA TYR A 71 8.42 8.57 -5.84
C TYR A 71 7.79 7.22 -5.53
N ARG A 72 6.59 6.98 -6.07
CA ARG A 72 5.85 5.73 -5.86
C ARG A 72 5.64 5.00 -7.18
N LEU A 73 6.01 3.72 -7.19
CA LEU A 73 5.61 2.77 -8.22
C LEU A 73 4.58 1.81 -7.62
N SER A 74 3.57 1.44 -8.40
CA SER A 74 2.53 0.50 -7.99
C SER A 74 2.46 -0.65 -8.98
N CYS A 75 2.41 -1.88 -8.47
CA CYS A 75 2.18 -3.07 -9.28
C CYS A 75 0.68 -3.22 -9.53
N LYS A 76 0.32 -3.70 -10.72
CA LYS A 76 -1.06 -4.07 -11.08
C LYS A 76 -1.26 -5.57 -10.91
N GLY A 77 -2.53 -5.97 -10.84
CA GLY A 77 -2.94 -7.37 -10.82
C GLY A 77 -3.19 -7.92 -9.42
N GLU A 78 -3.70 -9.15 -9.40
CA GLU A 78 -4.04 -9.88 -8.19
C GLU A 78 -2.82 -10.14 -7.30
N PRO A 79 -3.01 -10.34 -5.98
CA PRO A 79 -1.89 -10.60 -5.08
C PRO A 79 -1.17 -11.88 -5.50
N ALA A 80 0.15 -11.78 -5.67
CA ALA A 80 1.00 -12.96 -5.80
C ALA A 80 1.49 -13.37 -4.42
N VAL A 81 1.23 -14.63 -4.06
CA VAL A 81 1.72 -15.23 -2.81
C VAL A 81 3.10 -15.87 -2.95
N SER A 82 3.61 -15.96 -4.17
CA SER A 82 4.92 -16.48 -4.52
C SER A 82 5.65 -15.47 -5.44
N LEU A 83 6.96 -15.32 -5.22
CA LEU A 83 7.83 -14.49 -6.06
C LEU A 83 8.93 -15.34 -6.68
N PRO A 84 9.40 -15.01 -7.91
CA PRO A 84 8.92 -13.89 -8.73
C PRO A 84 7.56 -14.19 -9.40
N ARG A 85 6.86 -13.14 -9.83
CA ARG A 85 5.55 -13.32 -10.50
C ARG A 85 5.73 -14.05 -11.83
N ASN A 86 4.77 -14.91 -12.16
CA ASN A 86 4.69 -15.65 -13.41
C ASN A 86 3.29 -15.52 -14.03
N ASP A 87 2.88 -14.28 -14.27
CA ASP A 87 1.58 -14.00 -14.87
C ASP A 87 1.53 -14.50 -16.33
N PRO A 88 0.36 -14.96 -16.83
CA PRO A 88 0.21 -15.36 -18.22
C PRO A 88 0.57 -14.23 -19.20
N GLN A 89 1.18 -14.56 -20.34
CA GLN A 89 1.61 -13.57 -21.33
C GLN A 89 0.45 -12.68 -21.81
N GLU A 90 -0.72 -13.27 -22.06
CA GLU A 90 -1.93 -12.54 -22.47
C GLU A 90 -2.31 -11.44 -21.45
N TRP A 91 -2.18 -11.75 -20.15
CA TRP A 91 -2.45 -10.77 -19.10
C TRP A 91 -1.41 -9.65 -19.08
N LEU A 92 -0.13 -9.98 -19.26
CA LEU A 92 0.95 -8.99 -19.31
C LEU A 92 0.77 -8.02 -20.47
N ASP A 93 0.43 -8.54 -21.66
CA ASP A 93 0.24 -7.73 -22.87
C ASP A 93 -0.93 -6.73 -22.72
N GLU A 94 -1.99 -7.13 -22.01
CA GLU A 94 -3.15 -6.27 -21.76
C GLU A 94 -2.89 -5.22 -20.65
N HIS A 95 -2.16 -5.57 -19.59
CA HIS A 95 -2.12 -4.77 -18.36
C HIS A 95 -0.80 -4.00 -18.13
N ILE A 96 0.31 -4.47 -18.71
CA ILE A 96 1.66 -3.98 -18.46
C ILE A 96 2.22 -3.28 -19.71
N ALA A 97 2.25 -1.95 -19.67
CA ALA A 97 2.91 -1.15 -20.69
C ALA A 97 4.44 -1.31 -20.59
N GLY A 98 5.10 -1.64 -21.71
CA GLY A 98 6.56 -1.75 -21.81
C GLY A 98 7.12 -3.18 -21.83
N GLY A 99 6.27 -4.21 -21.84
CA GLY A 99 6.68 -5.59 -22.17
C GLY A 99 7.62 -6.26 -21.16
N TYR A 100 7.57 -5.88 -19.89
CA TYR A 100 8.38 -6.54 -18.86
C TYR A 100 7.91 -7.98 -18.64
N THR A 101 8.85 -8.93 -18.69
CA THR A 101 8.66 -10.33 -18.31
C THR A 101 9.73 -10.73 -17.30
N THR A 102 9.37 -11.56 -16.32
CA THR A 102 10.33 -12.13 -15.37
C THR A 102 11.36 -12.98 -16.14
N PRO A 103 12.67 -12.76 -15.98
CA PRO A 103 13.68 -13.61 -16.60
C PRO A 103 13.50 -15.08 -16.21
N GLY A 104 13.54 -15.99 -17.19
CA GLY A 104 13.22 -17.41 -16.98
C GLY A 104 14.13 -18.15 -16.00
N GLU A 105 15.33 -17.63 -15.73
CA GLU A 105 16.24 -18.13 -14.69
C GLU A 105 15.74 -17.86 -13.26
N MET A 106 15.01 -16.76 -13.04
CA MET A 106 14.47 -16.41 -11.74
C MET A 106 13.24 -17.25 -11.37
N LEU A 107 12.57 -17.85 -12.37
CA LEU A 107 11.40 -18.71 -12.18
C LEU A 107 11.75 -20.14 -11.73
N LYS A 108 13.04 -20.49 -11.66
CA LYS A 108 13.52 -21.85 -11.35
C LYS A 108 14.03 -22.00 -9.91
N LEU A 109 13.94 -20.94 -9.11
CA LEU A 109 14.24 -20.93 -7.67
C LEU A 109 13.07 -21.53 -6.88
#